data_AF-A0A2H6FD73-F1
#
_entry.id   AF-A0A2H6FD73-F1
#
_cell.length_a   1.000
_cell.length_b   1.000
_cell.length_c   1.000
_cell.angle_alpha   90.00
_cell.angle_beta   90.00
_cell.angle_gamma   90.00
#
_symmetry.space_group_name_H-M   'P 1'
#
loop_
_entity.id
_entity.type
_entity.pdbx_description
1 polymer ?
#
loop_
_entity_poly.entity_id
_entity_poly.type
_entity_poly.pdbx_seq_one_letter_code
_entity_poly.pdbx_strand_id
1 'polypeptide(L)'
;MMYNVNMRSLKKKPIQIYIEPGQDNLLEILSKKRGVSKASLIRAGLEKFLKELPLGEDPAMEIIGLGSSGKNDISERHDRYITSSSTHKKK
;
A
#
# COMPACT_ATOMS: atom_id res chain seq x y z
N MET A 1 13.09 9.83 -25.19
CA MET A 1 12.06 10.34 -24.26
C MET A 1 12.51 10.01 -22.84
N MET A 2 13.22 10.90 -22.16
CA MET A 2 13.66 10.67 -20.77
C MET A 2 12.57 11.16 -19.83
N TYR A 3 12.00 10.27 -19.04
CA TYR A 3 10.97 10.62 -18.06
C TYR A 3 11.61 11.45 -16.95
N ASN A 4 11.27 12.74 -16.95
CA ASN A 4 11.60 13.67 -15.88
C ASN A 4 10.78 13.28 -14.64
N VAL A 5 11.39 12.57 -13.70
CA VAL A 5 10.72 12.17 -12.45
C VAL A 5 10.54 13.42 -11.61
N ASN A 6 9.34 13.98 -11.67
CA ASN A 6 8.92 15.15 -10.92
C ASN A 6 9.09 14.87 -9.41
N MET A 7 10.12 15.45 -8.79
CA MET A 7 10.32 15.44 -7.34
C MET A 7 9.28 16.34 -6.66
N ARG A 8 8.01 15.94 -6.71
CA ARG A 8 7.02 16.49 -5.78
C ARG A 8 7.54 16.17 -4.38
N SER A 9 7.80 17.21 -3.60
CA SER A 9 8.18 17.11 -2.19
C SER A 9 7.06 16.37 -1.44
N LEU A 10 7.11 15.04 -1.43
CA LEU A 10 6.27 14.21 -0.59
C LEU A 10 6.57 14.66 0.85
N LYS A 11 5.54 15.08 1.59
CA LYS A 11 5.66 15.45 3.00
C LYS A 11 6.17 14.24 3.77
N LYS A 12 7.48 14.17 4.00
CA LYS A 12 8.11 13.12 4.81
C LYS A 12 7.70 13.33 6.26
N LYS A 13 7.33 12.25 6.93
CA LYS A 13 7.11 12.26 8.39
C LYS A 13 8.45 12.02 9.09
N PRO A 14 8.87 12.88 10.04
CA PRO A 14 10.08 12.64 10.82
C PRO A 14 9.85 11.46 11.75
N ILE A 15 10.83 10.56 11.81
CA ILE A 15 10.84 9.41 12.74
C ILE A 15 12.24 9.35 13.33
N GLN A 16 12.32 9.28 14.66
CA GLN A 16 13.56 8.99 15.38
C GLN A 16 13.62 7.50 15.67
N ILE A 17 14.73 6.86 15.30
CA ILE A 17 14.98 5.45 15.55
C ILE A 17 16.35 5.30 16.20
N TYR A 18 16.47 4.37 17.13
CA TYR A 18 17.75 3.94 17.66
C TYR A 18 18.27 2.77 16.81
N ILE A 19 19.55 2.81 16.48
CA ILE A 19 20.24 1.77 15.71
C ILE A 19 21.54 1.42 16.43
N GLU A 20 22.02 0.21 16.19
CA GLU A 20 23.29 -0.25 16.77
C GLU A 20 24.47 0.59 16.24
N PRO A 21 25.52 0.86 17.03
CA PRO A 21 26.69 1.62 16.58
C PRO A 21 27.34 1.02 15.32
N GLY A 22 27.34 -0.31 15.20
CA GLY A 22 27.83 -1.01 14.01
C GLY A 22 26.99 -0.72 12.75
N GLN A 23 25.67 -0.52 12.88
CA GLN A 23 24.81 -0.16 11.77
C GLN A 23 25.05 1.27 11.29
N ASP A 24 25.29 2.22 12.20
CA ASP A 24 25.63 3.59 11.81
C ASP A 24 26.97 3.67 11.05
N ASN A 25 27.97 2.91 11.51
CA ASN A 25 29.27 2.80 10.83
C ASN A 25 29.12 2.23 9.41
N LEU A 26 28.32 1.18 9.24
CA LEU A 26 28.04 0.61 7.92
C LEU A 26 27.29 1.59 7.02
N LEU A 27 26.30 2.31 7.55
CA LEU A 27 25.57 3.34 6.81
C LEU A 27 26.49 4.48 6.38
N GLU A 28 27.45 4.89 7.21
CA GLU A 28 28.45 5.90 6.90
C GLU A 28 29.33 5.48 5.71
N ILE A 29 29.87 4.26 5.78
CA ILE A 29 30.72 3.70 4.71
C ILE A 29 29.93 3.61 3.39
N LEU A 30 28.70 3.08 3.44
CA LEU A 30 27.85 2.94 2.25
C LEU A 30 27.42 4.29 1.68
N SER A 31 27.13 5.25 2.54
CA SER A 31 26.78 6.63 2.17
C SER A 31 27.90 7.27 1.36
N LYS A 32 29.13 7.18 1.87
CA LYS A 32 30.34 7.67 1.17
C LYS A 32 30.58 6.94 -0.14
N LYS A 33 30.50 5.61 -0.14
CA LYS A 33 30.73 4.79 -1.34
C LYS A 33 29.74 5.08 -2.47
N ARG A 34 28.49 5.39 -2.14
CA ARG A 34 27.40 5.60 -3.12
C ARG A 34 27.09 7.07 -3.41
N GLY A 35 27.69 8.02 -2.67
CA GLY A 35 27.41 9.45 -2.83
C GLY A 35 25.97 9.85 -2.47
N VAL A 36 25.31 9.13 -1.56
CA VAL A 36 23.93 9.40 -1.12
C VAL A 36 23.87 9.45 0.39
N SER A 37 22.92 10.21 0.97
CA SER A 37 22.80 10.31 2.42
C SER A 37 22.38 9.00 3.10
N LYS A 38 22.78 8.81 4.37
CA LYS A 38 22.30 7.71 5.24
C LYS A 38 20.77 7.57 5.21
N ALA A 39 20.05 8.69 5.29
CA ALA A 39 18.60 8.72 5.23
C ALA A 39 18.03 8.22 3.88
N SER A 40 18.76 8.38 2.78
CA SER A 40 18.37 7.80 1.49
C SER A 40 18.58 6.29 1.46
N LEU A 41 19.67 5.79 2.07
CA LEU A 41 19.92 4.35 2.21
C LEU A 41 18.85 3.67 3.08
N ILE A 42 18.53 4.27 4.24
CA ILE A 42 17.49 3.76 5.14
C ILE A 42 16.14 3.69 4.41
N ARG A 43 15.75 4.76 3.70
CA ARG A 43 14.50 4.77 2.93
C ARG A 43 14.47 3.72 1.83
N ALA A 44 15.56 3.55 1.09
CA ALA A 44 15.65 2.53 0.04
C ALA A 44 15.58 1.10 0.62
N GLY A 45 16.24 0.86 1.76
CA GLY A 45 16.14 -0.40 2.49
C GLY A 45 14.73 -0.68 2.97
N LEU A 46 14.06 0.32 3.55
CA LEU A 46 12.67 0.22 3.98
C LEU A 46 11.74 -0.07 2.81
N GLU A 47 11.88 0.63 1.68
CA GLU A 47 11.07 0.40 0.49
C GLU A 47 11.26 -1.02 -0.07
N LYS A 48 12.50 -1.51 -0.10
CA LYS A 48 12.78 -2.89 -0.52
C LYS A 48 12.13 -3.90 0.42
N PHE A 49 12.29 -3.72 1.74
CA PHE A 49 11.69 -4.58 2.75
C PHE A 49 10.17 -4.61 2.63
N LEU A 50 9.51 -3.45 2.49
CA LEU A 50 8.06 -3.36 2.32
C LEU A 50 7.54 -4.03 1.05
N LYS A 51 8.32 -4.02 -0.05
CA LYS A 51 7.96 -4.73 -1.29
C LYS A 51 8.08 -6.24 -1.16
N GLU A 52 8.98 -6.71 -0.30
CA GLU A 52 9.23 -8.13 -0.05
C GLU A 52 8.28 -8.73 0.98
N LEU A 53 7.62 -7.90 1.80
CA LEU A 53 6.54 -8.38 2.65
C LEU A 53 5.41 -8.93 1.75
N PRO A 54 4.89 -10.15 2.03
CA PRO A 54 3.62 -10.54 1.42
C PRO A 54 2.63 -9.42 1.75
N LEU A 55 1.82 -9.01 0.77
CA LEU A 55 0.68 -8.14 1.01
C LEU A 55 -0.17 -8.84 2.07
N GLY A 56 0.08 -8.52 3.34
CA GLY A 56 -0.69 -9.03 4.47
C GLY A 56 -2.09 -8.52 4.25
N GLU A 57 -2.96 -9.44 3.83
CA GLU A 57 -4.33 -9.24 3.37
C GLU A 57 -4.48 -8.08 2.38
N ASP A 58 -4.63 -8.42 1.09
CA ASP A 58 -5.16 -7.45 0.11
C ASP A 58 -6.37 -6.73 0.75
N PRO A 59 -6.38 -5.39 0.86
CA PRO A 59 -7.52 -4.67 1.45
C PRO A 59 -8.85 -5.02 0.78
N ALA A 60 -8.84 -5.52 -0.47
CA ALA A 60 -10.02 -6.06 -1.13
C ALA A 60 -10.54 -7.37 -0.49
N MET A 61 -9.69 -8.16 0.16
CA MET A 61 -10.08 -9.34 0.95
C MET A 61 -10.92 -8.95 2.17
N GLU A 62 -10.69 -7.79 2.77
CA GLU A 62 -11.56 -7.27 3.85
C GLU A 62 -12.99 -6.97 3.34
N ILE A 63 -13.16 -6.79 2.03
CA ILE A 63 -14.46 -6.51 1.40
C ILE A 63 -15.27 -7.80 1.15
N ILE A 64 -14.58 -8.94 0.99
CA ILE A 64 -15.23 -10.23 0.71
C ILE A 64 -16.04 -10.67 1.94
N GLY A 65 -17.36 -10.73 1.80
CA GLY A 65 -18.27 -11.19 2.85
C GLY A 65 -18.93 -10.08 3.69
N LEU A 66 -18.65 -8.80 3.44
CA LEU A 66 -19.32 -7.68 4.13
C LEU A 66 -20.80 -7.50 3.71
N GLY A 67 -21.21 -8.05 2.57
CA GLY A 67 -22.58 -7.94 2.07
C GLY A 67 -23.50 -9.01 2.64
N SER A 68 -24.48 -8.62 3.45
CA SER A 68 -25.57 -9.50 3.90
C SER A 68 -26.90 -9.07 3.26
N SER A 69 -27.32 -9.75 2.20
CA SER A 69 -28.65 -9.53 1.60
C SER A 69 -29.67 -10.62 1.97
N GLY A 70 -29.29 -11.59 2.81
CA GLY A 70 -30.16 -12.68 3.27
C GLY A 70 -30.56 -13.68 2.18
N LYS A 71 -29.93 -13.60 1.01
CA LYS A 71 -30.20 -14.45 -0.16
C LYS A 71 -28.92 -15.17 -0.55
N ASN A 72 -29.02 -16.46 -0.87
CA ASN A 72 -27.87 -17.33 -1.13
C ASN A 72 -27.44 -17.35 -2.60
N ASP A 73 -28.19 -16.71 -3.50
CA ASP A 73 -28.02 -16.76 -4.96
C ASP A 73 -27.79 -15.37 -5.59
N ILE A 74 -27.36 -14.39 -4.79
CA ILE A 74 -27.21 -12.99 -5.22
C ILE A 74 -26.19 -12.88 -6.35
N SER A 75 -25.05 -13.57 -6.24
CA SER A 75 -23.99 -13.53 -7.25
C SER A 75 -24.48 -14.06 -8.60
N GLU A 76 -25.26 -15.15 -8.59
CA GLU A 76 -25.78 -15.80 -9.80
C GLU A 76 -26.96 -15.06 -10.42
N ARG A 77 -27.79 -14.41 -9.60
CA ARG A 77 -29.06 -13.79 -10.02
C ARG A 77 -29.10 -12.27 -9.84
N HIS A 78 -27.94 -11.63 -9.80
CA HIS A 78 -27.81 -10.19 -9.52
C HIS A 78 -28.71 -9.34 -10.44
N ASP A 79 -28.72 -9.62 -11.74
CA ASP A 79 -29.56 -8.90 -12.73
C ASP A 79 -31.06 -8.98 -12.41
N ARG A 80 -31.53 -10.16 -11.99
CA ARG A 80 -32.93 -10.37 -11.61
C ARG A 80 -33.29 -9.54 -10.38
N TYR A 81 -32.40 -9.48 -9.39
CA TYR A 81 -32.63 -8.68 -8.19
C TYR A 81 -32.60 -7.18 -8.47
N ILE A 82 -31.68 -6.70 -9.32
CA ILE A 82 -31.61 -5.30 -9.74
C ILE A 82 -32.88 -4.90 -10.52
N THR A 83 -33.35 -5.77 -11.42
CA THR A 83 -34.57 -5.52 -12.20
C THR A 83 -35.81 -5.51 -11.29
N SER A 84 -35.93 -6.46 -10.37
CA SER A 84 -37.07 -6.49 -9.44
C SER A 84 -37.10 -5.30 -8.48
N SER A 85 -35.93 -4.82 -8.01
CA SER A 85 -35.85 -3.68 -7.09
C SER A 85 -36.08 -2.32 -7.77
N SER A 86 -35.70 -2.18 -9.05
CA SER A 86 -36.00 -0.97 -9.84
C SER A 86 -37.51 -0.79 -10.12
N THR A 87 -38.29 -1.87 -10.09
CA THR A 87 -39.76 -1.79 -10.23
C THR A 87 -40.51 -1.44 -8.94
N HIS A 88 -39.85 -1.43 -7.77
CA HIS A 88 -40.49 -1.18 -6.48
C HIS A 88 -40.39 0.28 -5.98
N LYS A 89 -39.90 1.21 -6.80
CA LYS A 89 -39.89 2.66 -6.50
C LYS A 89 -40.95 3.40 -7.31
N LYS A 90 -42.21 3.01 -7.12
CA LYS A 90 -43.40 3.82 -7.43
C LYS A 90 -44.53 3.48 -6.46
N LYS A 91 -44.45 4.01 -5.24
CA LYS A 91 -45.56 4.63 -4.50
C LYS A 91 -45.04 5.32 -3.26
#